data_AF-A0A6J4H743-F1
#
_entry.id   AF-A0A6J4H743-F1
#
_cell.length_a   1.000
_cell.length_b   1.000
_cell.length_c   1.000
_cell.angle_alpha   90.00
_cell.angle_beta   90.00
_cell.angle_gamma   90.00
#
_symmetry.space_group_name_H-M   'P 1'
#
loop_
_entity.id
_entity.type
_entity.pdbx_description
1 polymer ?
#
loop_
_entity_poly.entity_id
_entity_poly.type
_entity_poly.pdbx_seq_one_letter_code
_entity_poly.pdbx_strand_id
1 'polypeptide(L)'
;AWFPAPDPSARAGFESRYMTVFGERPPRVAAVAYDATALAGRAARIGSPPVGEAMMGADGPIRLLPGGLAQRGLAIFALDASGQPRLVQPAPVPGAAGS
;
A
#
# COMPACT_ATOMS: atom_id res chain seq x y z
N ALA A 1 3.35 -21.87 7.88
CA ALA A 1 4.24 -20.69 7.97
C ALA A 1 3.43 -19.41 7.83
N TRP A 2 3.91 -18.28 8.36
CA TRP A 2 3.28 -16.97 8.24
C TRP A 2 4.18 -16.05 7.41
N PHE A 3 3.59 -15.16 6.61
CA PHE A 3 4.34 -14.23 5.78
C PHE A 3 3.58 -12.92 5.53
N PRO A 4 4.31 -11.79 5.36
CA PRO A 4 3.71 -10.52 5.00
C PRO A 4 3.52 -10.41 3.49
N ALA A 5 2.42 -9.78 3.05
CA ALA A 5 2.16 -9.46 1.64
C ALA A 5 1.29 -8.20 1.52
N PRO A 6 1.08 -7.65 0.31
CA PRO A 6 0.13 -6.56 0.10
C PRO A 6 -1.24 -6.85 0.68
N ASP A 7 -1.95 -5.80 1.08
CA ASP A 7 -3.36 -5.92 1.46
C ASP A 7 -4.19 -6.32 0.22
N PRO A 8 -4.90 -7.46 0.25
CA PRO A 8 -5.58 -7.97 -0.93
C PRO A 8 -6.74 -7.06 -1.38
N SER A 9 -7.40 -6.34 -0.47
CA SER A 9 -8.48 -5.42 -0.83
C SER A 9 -7.92 -4.17 -1.51
N ALA A 10 -6.89 -3.56 -0.93
CA ALA A 10 -6.22 -2.40 -1.54
C ALA A 10 -5.65 -2.75 -2.92
N ARG A 11 -5.00 -3.91 -3.03
CA ARG A 11 -4.42 -4.39 -4.29
C ARG A 11 -5.46 -4.63 -5.36
N ALA A 12 -6.56 -5.32 -5.04
CA ALA A 12 -7.65 -5.55 -5.99
C ALA A 12 -8.28 -4.23 -6.46
N GLY A 13 -8.47 -3.27 -5.55
CA GLY A 13 -8.97 -1.94 -5.90
C GLY A 13 -8.04 -1.18 -6.86
N PHE A 14 -6.72 -1.24 -6.62
CA PHE A 14 -5.74 -0.64 -7.54
C PHE A 14 -5.72 -1.33 -8.90
N GLU A 15 -5.72 -2.66 -8.93
CA GLU A 15 -5.75 -3.44 -10.18
C GLU A 15 -6.99 -3.13 -11.01
N SER A 16 -8.16 -3.01 -10.38
CA SER A 16 -9.39 -2.63 -11.06
C SER A 16 -9.27 -1.25 -11.70
N ARG A 17 -8.81 -0.23 -10.96
CA ARG A 17 -8.62 1.13 -11.50
C ARG A 17 -7.59 1.16 -12.64
N TYR A 18 -6.49 0.43 -12.49
CA TYR A 18 -5.45 0.38 -13.51
C TYR A 18 -5.96 -0.30 -14.79
N MET A 19 -6.65 -1.44 -14.66
CA MET A 19 -7.27 -2.15 -15.79
C MET A 19 -8.30 -1.28 -16.52
N THR A 20 -9.12 -0.50 -15.79
CA THR A 20 -10.09 0.42 -16.40
C THR A 20 -9.41 1.49 -17.26
N VAL A 21 -8.25 1.99 -16.85
CA VAL A 21 -7.55 3.09 -17.56
C VAL A 21 -6.62 2.57 -18.66
N PHE A 22 -5.93 1.45 -18.44
CA PHE A 22 -4.84 0.98 -19.30
C PHE A 22 -5.15 -0.33 -20.03
N GLY A 23 -6.23 -1.03 -19.68
CA GLY A 23 -6.64 -2.28 -20.35
C GLY A 23 -5.77 -3.50 -20.03
N GLU A 24 -4.85 -3.39 -19.08
CA GLU A 24 -3.96 -4.48 -18.65
C GLU A 24 -3.79 -4.52 -17.13
N ARG A 25 -3.20 -5.60 -16.60
CA ARG A 25 -2.86 -5.67 -15.17
C ARG A 25 -1.62 -4.83 -14.88
N PRO A 26 -1.57 -4.10 -13.75
CA PRO A 26 -0.42 -3.27 -13.42
C PRO A 26 0.85 -4.11 -13.19
N PRO A 27 2.00 -3.75 -13.79
CA PRO A 27 3.28 -4.30 -13.36
C PRO A 27 3.54 -3.92 -11.89
N ARG A 28 4.35 -4.71 -11.17
CA ARG A 28 4.60 -4.48 -9.73
C ARG A 28 5.09 -3.06 -9.42
N VAL A 29 5.92 -2.47 -10.30
CA VAL A 29 6.45 -1.11 -10.14
C VAL A 29 5.39 0.00 -10.24
N ALA A 30 4.24 -0.26 -10.89
CA ALA A 30 3.18 0.74 -11.00
C ALA A 30 2.58 1.11 -9.63
N ALA A 31 2.60 0.17 -8.67
CA ALA A 31 2.11 0.43 -7.31
C ALA A 31 2.95 1.50 -6.57
N VAL A 32 4.28 1.45 -6.68
CA VAL A 32 5.14 2.46 -6.04
C VAL A 32 5.04 3.82 -6.73
N ALA A 33 4.92 3.83 -8.06
CA ALA A 33 4.71 5.06 -8.83
C ALA A 33 3.35 5.72 -8.49
N TYR A 34 2.30 4.91 -8.32
CA TYR A 34 0.99 5.38 -7.88
C TYR A 34 1.06 6.06 -6.51
N ASP A 35 1.71 5.40 -5.55
CA ASP A 35 1.84 5.93 -4.18
C ASP A 35 2.66 7.23 -4.13
N ALA A 36 3.78 7.29 -4.85
CA ALA A 36 4.61 8.49 -4.93
C ALA A 36 3.85 9.66 -5.57
N THR A 37 3.10 9.41 -6.65
CA THR A 37 2.28 10.42 -7.32
C THR A 37 1.13 10.89 -6.42
N ALA A 38 0.49 9.97 -5.69
CA ALA A 38 -0.60 10.31 -4.78
C ALA A 38 -0.11 11.16 -3.59
N LEU A 39 1.06 10.85 -3.03
CA LEU A 39 1.73 11.68 -2.02
C LEU A 39 2.07 13.07 -2.56
N ALA A 40 2.69 13.16 -3.75
CA ALA A 40 3.03 14.42 -4.39
C ALA A 40 1.79 15.27 -4.71
N GLY A 41 0.72 14.64 -5.23
CA GLY A 41 -0.54 15.31 -5.51
C GLY A 41 -1.24 15.81 -4.25
N ARG A 42 -1.16 15.08 -3.13
CA ARG A 42 -1.63 15.58 -1.83
C ARG A 42 -0.79 16.76 -1.36
N ALA A 43 0.54 16.67 -1.48
CA ALA A 43 1.45 17.74 -1.10
C ALA A 43 1.17 19.04 -1.87
N ALA A 44 0.92 18.94 -3.18
CA ALA A 44 0.55 20.07 -4.01
C ALA A 44 -0.77 20.73 -3.57
N ARG A 45 -1.76 19.95 -3.10
CA ARG A 45 -3.04 20.48 -2.63
C ARG A 45 -2.94 21.17 -1.26
N ILE A 46 -2.13 20.65 -0.35
CA ILE A 46 -2.04 21.16 1.03
C ILE A 46 -0.88 22.17 1.21
N GLY A 47 0.02 22.30 0.23
CA GLY A 47 1.16 23.22 0.27
C GLY A 47 2.37 22.69 1.05
N SER A 48 2.36 21.44 1.49
CA SER A 48 3.45 20.81 2.26
C SER A 48 3.45 19.29 2.08
N PRO A 49 4.59 18.58 2.26
CA PRO A 49 4.58 17.13 2.28
C PRO A 49 3.68 16.59 3.41
N PRO A 50 2.79 15.60 3.15
CA PRO A 50 1.87 15.04 4.15
C PRO A 50 2.61 14.08 5.10
N VAL A 51 3.68 14.54 5.72
CA VAL A 51 4.54 13.79 6.64
C VAL A 51 3.74 13.44 7.88
N GLY A 52 3.80 12.18 8.28
CA GLY A 52 3.08 11.68 9.43
C GLY A 52 1.59 11.50 9.18
N GLU A 53 1.08 11.67 7.95
CA GLU A 53 -0.31 11.39 7.61
C GLU A 53 -0.45 10.02 6.91
N ALA A 54 -1.39 9.20 7.38
CA ALA A 54 -1.70 7.95 6.72
C ALA A 54 -2.59 8.18 5.49
N MET A 55 -2.42 7.34 4.48
CA MET A 55 -3.30 7.28 3.32
C MET A 55 -3.37 5.87 2.76
N MET A 56 -4.40 5.57 1.96
CA MET A 56 -4.48 4.31 1.25
C MET A 56 -3.64 4.38 -0.02
N GLY A 57 -2.63 3.49 -0.11
CA GLY A 57 -1.84 3.27 -1.31
C GLY A 57 -2.34 2.07 -2.13
N ALA A 58 -1.61 1.73 -3.18
CA ALA A 58 -1.94 0.65 -4.12
C ALA A 58 -1.88 -0.76 -3.48
N ASP A 59 -0.90 -1.01 -2.62
CA ASP A 59 -0.66 -2.31 -1.98
C ASP A 59 -1.09 -2.34 -0.49
N GLY A 60 -1.74 -1.28 0.01
CA GLY A 60 -2.14 -1.14 1.42
C GLY A 60 -1.95 0.29 1.96
N PRO A 61 -2.23 0.53 3.25
CA PRO A 61 -2.00 1.83 3.87
C PRO A 61 -0.53 2.22 3.85
N ILE A 62 -0.24 3.50 3.61
CA ILE A 62 1.12 4.07 3.59
C ILE A 62 1.19 5.31 4.47
N ARG A 63 2.38 5.61 4.98
CA ARG A 63 2.69 6.86 5.70
C ARG A 63 4.06 7.37 5.26
N LEU A 64 4.15 8.65 4.90
CA LEU A 64 5.43 9.31 4.68
C LEU A 64 6.02 9.71 6.04
N LEU A 65 7.23 9.28 6.36
CA LEU A 65 7.89 9.58 7.62
C LEU A 65 8.73 10.87 7.52
N PRO A 66 9.04 11.50 8.67
CA PRO A 66 10.13 12.46 8.75
C PRO A 66 11.42 11.80 8.20
N GLY A 67 12.10 12.48 7.26
CA GLY A 67 13.25 11.91 6.53
C GLY A 67 12.93 11.37 5.15
N GLY A 68 11.66 11.39 4.72
CA GLY A 68 11.27 11.12 3.33
C GLY A 68 11.05 9.65 2.97
N LEU A 69 11.19 8.74 3.94
CA LEU A 69 10.88 7.32 3.74
C LEU A 69 9.38 7.07 3.82
N ALA A 70 8.86 6.27 2.89
CA ALA A 70 7.49 5.77 2.96
C ALA A 70 7.45 4.44 3.71
N GLN A 71 6.60 4.33 4.72
CA GLN A 71 6.30 3.10 5.43
C GLN A 71 4.99 2.53 4.91
N ARG A 72 4.91 1.21 4.73
CA ARG A 72 3.74 0.52 4.19
C ARG A 72 3.24 -0.54 5.16
N GLY A 73 1.92 -0.59 5.34
CA GLY A 73 1.24 -1.65 6.06
C GLY A 73 1.17 -2.89 5.17
N LEU A 74 1.58 -4.04 5.71
CA LEU A 74 1.47 -5.32 5.04
C LEU A 74 0.48 -6.20 5.79
N ALA A 75 -0.36 -6.91 5.04
CA ALA A 75 -1.24 -7.93 5.59
C ALA A 75 -0.42 -9.17 5.97
N ILE A 76 -0.90 -9.90 6.97
CA ILE A 76 -0.29 -11.17 7.40
C ILE A 76 -1.13 -12.32 6.86
N PHE A 77 -0.45 -13.25 6.20
CA PHE A 77 -1.03 -14.48 5.68
C PHE A 77 -0.45 -15.68 6.41
N ALA A 78 -1.26 -16.73 6.54
CA ALA A 78 -0.80 -18.07 6.89
C ALA A 78 -1.01 -19.00 5.70
N LEU A 79 -0.07 -19.90 5.46
CA LEU A 79 -0.29 -21.02 4.55
C LEU A 79 -1.14 -22.07 5.26
N ASP A 80 -2.22 -22.51 4.62
CA ASP A 80 -3.01 -23.65 5.08
C ASP A 80 -2.33 -25.00 4.76
N ALA A 81 -2.98 -26.10 5.11
CA ALA A 81 -2.44 -27.45 4.89
C ALA A 81 -2.22 -27.80 3.40
N SER A 82 -2.91 -27.10 2.49
CA SER A 82 -2.75 -27.25 1.03
C SER A 82 -1.70 -26.30 0.43
N GLY A 83 -1.09 -25.44 1.26
CA GLY A 83 -0.14 -24.43 0.83
C GLY A 83 -0.78 -23.17 0.26
N GLN A 84 -2.09 -22.98 0.41
CA GLN A 84 -2.78 -21.78 -0.07
C GLN A 84 -2.66 -20.63 0.95
N PRO A 85 -2.43 -19.38 0.51
CA PRO A 85 -2.45 -18.22 1.38
C PRO A 85 -3.86 -17.96 1.94
N ARG A 86 -3.98 -17.89 3.27
CA ARG A 86 -5.18 -17.41 3.96
C ARG A 86 -4.85 -16.12 4.71
N LEU A 87 -5.66 -15.08 4.49
CA LEU A 87 -5.54 -13.82 5.22
C LEU A 87 -5.79 -14.08 6.71
N VAL A 88 -4.84 -13.67 7.55
CA VAL A 88 -4.93 -13.73 9.02
C VAL A 88 -5.23 -12.35 9.57
N GLN A 89 -4.53 -11.34 9.07
CA GLN A 89 -4.69 -9.96 9.51
C GLN A 89 -4.59 -9.02 8.30
N PRO A 90 -5.56 -8.11 8.11
CA PRO A 90 -5.44 -7.02 7.14
C PRO A 90 -4.21 -6.15 7.41
N ALA A 91 -3.78 -5.39 6.40
CA ALA A 91 -2.66 -4.48 6.61
C ALA A 91 -3.00 -3.43 7.68
N PRO A 92 -2.21 -3.31 8.77
CA PRO A 92 -2.41 -2.24 9.72
C PRO A 92 -2.02 -0.91 9.09
N VAL A 93 -2.58 0.19 9.61
CA VAL A 93 -2.06 1.51 9.28
C VAL A 93 -0.65 1.63 9.88
N PRO A 94 0.39 1.96 9.09
CA PRO A 94 1.73 2.17 9.61
C PRO A 94 1.75 3.15 10.77
N GLY A 95 2.52 2.80 11.81
CA GLY A 95 2.78 3.66 12.95
C GLY A 95 3.56 4.92 12.57
N ALA A 96 3.87 5.74 13.57
CA ALA A 96 4.79 6.86 13.39
C ALA A 96 6.24 6.36 13.37
N ALA A 97 7.19 7.23 13.07
CA ALA A 97 8.60 6.87 13.21
C ALA A 97 8.89 6.49 14.68
N GLY A 98 9.46 5.30 14.90
CA GLY A 98 9.85 4.81 16.23
C GLY A 98 8.74 4.16 17.06
N SER A 99 7.56 3.89 16.49
CA SER A 99 6.47 3.12 17.15
C SER A 99 6.45 1.65 16.78
#